data_AF-A0A9X9XHA3-F1
#
_entry.id   AF-A0A9X9XHA3-F1
#
_cell.length_a   1.000
_cell.length_b   1.000
_cell.length_c   1.000
_cell.angle_alpha   90.00
_cell.angle_beta   90.00
_cell.angle_gamma   90.00
#
_symmetry.space_group_name_H-M   'P 1'
#
loop_
_entity.id
_entity.type
_entity.pdbx_description
1 polymer ?
#
loop_
_entity_poly.entity_id
_entity_poly.type
_entity_poly.pdbx_seq_one_letter_code
_entity_poly.pdbx_strand_id
1 'polypeptide(L)' 'MTDREARAARNQERSLAAFLAKKAQFDALLAELTQASADHFGADPETVLWGEAAWLSDATAKLKDIADQHFRRGEYDL' A
#
# COMPACT_ATOMS: atom_id res chain seq x y z
N MET A 1 -8.73 -25.73 29.87
CA MET A 1 -7.96 -25.25 28.70
C MET A 1 -6.62 -25.98 28.70
N THR A 2 -6.32 -26.69 27.62
CA THR A 2 -5.07 -27.47 27.48
C THR A 2 -3.91 -26.55 27.08
N ASP A 3 -2.67 -26.95 27.37
CA ASP A 3 -1.46 -26.17 27.00
C ASP A 3 -1.40 -25.87 25.49
N ARG A 4 -1.89 -26.81 24.67
CA ARG A 4 -1.99 -26.68 23.22
C ARG A 4 -2.95 -25.57 22.78
N GLU A 5 -4.12 -25.46 23.40
CA GLU A 5 -5.10 -24.40 23.11
C GLU A 5 -4.54 -23.02 23.49
N ALA A 6 -3.88 -22.92 24.65
CA ALA A 6 -3.24 -21.68 25.09
C ALA A 6 -2.11 -21.25 24.14
N ARG A 7 -1.34 -22.20 23.61
CA ARG A 7 -0.29 -21.93 22.62
C ARG A 7 -0.86 -21.50 21.27
N ALA A 8 -1.95 -22.12 20.83
CA ALA A 8 -2.63 -21.75 19.59
C ALA A 8 -3.18 -20.31 19.66
N ALA A 9 -3.84 -19.95 20.77
CA ALA A 9 -4.35 -18.60 21.00
C ALA A 9 -3.24 -17.55 20.96
N ARG A 10 -2.13 -17.77 21.70
CA ARG A 10 -0.97 -16.86 21.68
C ARG A 10 -0.34 -16.71 20.28
N ASN A 11 -0.31 -17.79 19.50
CA ASN A 11 0.20 -17.74 18.14
C ASN A 11 -0.71 -16.92 17.21
N GLN A 12 -2.03 -17.05 17.38
CA GLN A 12 -3.02 -16.28 16.66
C GLN A 12 -2.92 -14.78 16.99
N GLU A 13 -2.82 -14.43 18.28
CA GLU A 13 -2.62 -13.05 18.72
C GLU A 13 -1.34 -12.43 18.13
N ARG A 14 -0.23 -13.17 18.14
CA ARG A 14 1.03 -12.72 17.53
C ARG A 14 0.91 -12.51 16.02
N SER A 15 0.22 -13.41 15.33
CA SER A 15 -0.03 -13.30 13.89
C SER A 15 -0.87 -12.06 13.57
N LEU A 16 -1.94 -11.82 14.35
CA LEU A 16 -2.80 -10.64 14.21
C LEU A 16 -2.02 -9.35 14.47
N ALA A 17 -1.22 -9.30 15.54
CA ALA A 17 -0.40 -8.14 15.85
C ALA A 17 0.61 -7.84 14.73
N ALA A 18 1.26 -8.87 14.18
CA ALA A 18 2.17 -8.71 13.05
C ALA A 18 1.46 -8.21 11.79
N PHE A 19 0.27 -8.73 11.49
CA PHE A 19 -0.55 -8.26 10.37
C PHE A 19 -0.95 -6.80 10.52
N LEU A 20 -1.47 -6.40 11.69
CA LEU A 20 -1.87 -5.02 11.96
C LEU A 20 -0.69 -4.04 11.87
N ALA A 21 0.49 -4.44 12.37
CA ALA A 21 1.70 -3.64 12.23
C ALA A 21 2.08 -3.42 10.76
N LYS A 22 1.96 -4.47 9.92
CA LYS A 22 2.21 -4.36 8.47
C LYS A 22 1.16 -3.51 7.75
N LYS A 23 -0.11 -3.65 8.14
CA LYS A 23 -1.18 -2.79 7.61
C LYS A 23 -0.92 -1.32 7.96
N ALA A 24 -0.57 -1.02 9.20
CA ALA A 24 -0.29 0.36 9.62
C ALA A 24 0.88 0.98 8.83
N GLN A 25 1.93 0.20 8.54
CA GLN A 25 3.03 0.64 7.67
C GLN A 25 2.56 0.93 6.24
N PHE A 26 1.71 0.08 5.67
CA PHE A 26 1.15 0.27 4.34
C PHE A 26 0.23 1.51 4.27
N ASP A 27 -0.66 1.68 5.25
CA ASP A 27 -1.57 2.83 5.32
C ASP A 27 -0.79 4.16 5.47
N ALA A 28 0.31 4.17 6.23
CA ALA A 28 1.17 5.34 6.38
C ALA A 28 1.82 5.75 5.05
N LEU A 29 2.34 4.79 4.27
CA LEU A 29 2.89 5.07 2.94
C LEU A 29 1.83 5.61 1.98
N LEU A 30 0.60 5.10 2.04
CA LEU A 30 -0.49 5.64 1.23
C LEU A 30 -0.84 7.09 1.63
N ALA A 31 -0.83 7.40 2.92
CA ALA A 31 -1.07 8.76 3.40
C ALA A 31 0.03 9.72 2.97
N GLU A 32 1.30 9.32 3.05
CA GLU A 32 2.45 10.09 2.56
C GLU A 32 2.34 10.36 1.05
N LEU A 33 2.01 9.35 0.24
CA LEU A 33 1.80 9.51 -1.20
C LEU A 33 0.61 10.43 -1.52
N THR A 34 -0.46 10.35 -0.74
CA THR A 34 -1.64 11.23 -0.90
C THR A 34 -1.29 12.67 -0.58
N GLN A 35 -0.53 12.91 0.50
CA GLN A 35 -0.06 14.23 0.90
C GLN A 35 0.90 14.80 -0.16
N ALA A 36 1.89 14.02 -0.60
CA ALA A 36 2.81 14.42 -1.67
C ALA A 36 2.05 14.76 -2.97
N SER A 37 1.01 13.99 -3.30
CA SER A 37 0.15 14.29 -4.44
C SER A 37 -0.57 15.64 -4.30
N ALA A 38 -1.13 15.92 -3.13
CA ALA A 38 -1.79 17.19 -2.84
C ALA A 38 -0.82 18.39 -2.85
N ASP A 39 0.39 18.21 -2.31
CA ASP A 39 1.40 19.28 -2.17
C ASP A 39 2.15 19.55 -3.48
N HIS A 40 2.44 18.53 -4.30
CA HIS A 40 3.23 18.66 -5.53
C HIS A 40 2.39 18.81 -6.81
N PHE A 41 1.18 18.23 -6.92
CA PHE A 41 0.33 18.41 -8.12
C PHE A 41 -0.63 19.60 -8.03
N GLY A 42 -0.58 20.35 -6.91
CA GLY A 42 -1.39 21.54 -6.68
C GLY A 42 -0.82 22.85 -7.24
N ALA A 43 0.41 22.88 -7.79
CA ALA A 43 1.09 24.13 -8.09
C ALA A 43 1.73 24.18 -9.49
N ASP A 44 1.14 25.06 -10.30
CA ASP A 44 1.72 25.77 -11.44
C ASP A 44 2.15 24.94 -12.68
N PRO A 45 1.37 24.97 -13.78
CA PRO A 45 1.66 24.25 -15.02
C PRO A 45 2.97 24.65 -15.73
N GLU A 46 3.63 25.75 -15.35
CA GLU A 46 4.96 26.10 -15.86
C GLU A 46 6.13 25.48 -15.06
N THR A 47 5.86 24.95 -13.86
CA THR A 47 6.89 24.46 -12.92
C THR A 47 7.06 22.94 -12.94
N VAL A 48 6.12 22.20 -13.55
CA VAL A 48 6.22 20.75 -13.72
C VAL A 48 7.32 20.43 -14.72
N LEU A 49 8.53 20.26 -14.20
CA LEU A 49 9.69 19.83 -14.98
C LEU A 49 9.43 18.41 -15.51
N TRP A 50 9.90 18.12 -16.72
CA TRP A 50 9.79 16.78 -17.35
C TRP A 50 10.23 15.62 -16.43
N GLY A 51 11.14 15.90 -15.48
CA GLY A 51 11.59 14.93 -14.47
C GLY A 51 10.50 14.52 -13.48
N GLU A 52 9.59 15.41 -13.10
CA GLU A 52 8.49 15.11 -12.18
C GLU A 52 7.41 14.25 -12.86
N ALA A 53 7.16 14.49 -14.15
CA ALA A 53 6.26 13.67 -14.96
C ALA A 53 6.79 12.23 -15.12
N ALA A 54 8.10 12.05 -15.34
CA ALA A 54 8.73 10.73 -15.44
C ALA A 54 8.61 9.96 -14.11
N TRP A 55 8.91 10.63 -12.98
CA TRP A 55 8.78 10.01 -11.66
C TRP A 55 7.33 9.62 -11.34
N LEU A 56 6.35 10.48 -11.66
CA LEU A 56 4.93 10.18 -11.44
C LEU A 56 4.47 8.97 -12.27
N SER A 57 4.91 8.88 -13.53
CA SER A 57 4.61 7.73 -14.39
C SER A 57 5.13 6.43 -13.78
N ASP A 58 6.37 6.43 -13.30
CA ASP A 58 6.98 5.26 -12.65
C ASP A 58 6.28 4.89 -11.34
N ALA A 59 5.97 5.88 -10.50
CA ALA A 59 5.26 5.66 -9.24
C ALA A 59 3.85 5.10 -9.49
N THR A 60 3.12 5.64 -10.47
CA THR A 60 1.79 5.18 -10.86
C THR A 60 1.82 3.73 -11.38
N ALA A 61 2.80 3.39 -12.21
CA ALA A 61 2.97 2.02 -12.72
C ALA A 61 3.18 1.01 -11.57
N LYS A 62 3.99 1.35 -10.57
CA LYS A 62 4.21 0.50 -9.38
C LYS A 62 2.95 0.34 -8.54
N LEU A 63 2.19 1.42 -8.30
CA LEU A 63 0.92 1.34 -7.58
C LEU A 63 -0.11 0.50 -8.32
N LYS A 64 -0.14 0.61 -9.66
CA LYS A 64 -1.01 -0.21 -10.51
C LYS A 64 -0.66 -1.69 -10.42
N ASP A 65 0.63 -2.03 -10.49
CA ASP A 65 1.09 -3.42 -10.34
C ASP A 65 0.71 -4.01 -8.97
N ILE A 66 0.90 -3.25 -7.89
CA ILE A 66 0.44 -3.64 -6.54
C ILE A 66 -1.07 -3.88 -6.51
N ALA A 67 -1.86 -2.98 -7.12
CA ALA A 67 -3.30 -3.11 -7.19
C ALA A 67 -3.72 -4.34 -8.02
N ASP A 68 -3.10 -4.57 -9.18
CA ASP A 68 -3.42 -5.71 -10.05
C ASP A 68 -3.09 -7.05 -9.37
N GLN A 69 -1.97 -7.13 -8.62
CA GLN A 69 -1.64 -8.28 -7.78
C GLN A 69 -2.66 -8.51 -6.65
N HIS A 70 -3.11 -7.44 -5.98
CA HIS A 70 -4.09 -7.54 -4.91
C HIS A 70 -5.51 -7.89 -5.39
N PHE A 71 -5.92 -7.33 -6.53
CA PHE A 71 -7.27 -7.48 -7.06
C PHE A 71 -7.43 -8.67 -8.03
N ARG A 72 -6.34 -9.34 -8.47
CA ARG A 72 -6.38 -10.43 -9.47
C ARG A 72 -7.30 -10.09 -10.66
N ARG A 73 -7.02 -8.99 -11.37
CA ARG A 73 -7.73 -8.62 -12.63
C ARG A 73 -7.36 -9.55 -13.81
N GLY A 74 -7.49 -10.85 -13.60
CA GLY A 74 -7.25 -11.91 -14.57
C GLY A 74 -7.93 -13.26 -14.25
N GLU A 75 -8.67 -13.39 -13.14
CA GLU A 75 -9.43 -14.62 -12.80
C GLU A 75 -10.96 -14.42 -12.76
N TYR A 76 -11.46 -13.31 -13.32
CA TYR A 76 -12.90 -13.06 -13.50
C TYR A 76 -13.23 -12.56 -14.91
N ASP A 77 -12.54 -13.07 -15.93
CA ASP A 77 -12.99 -12.94 -17.32
C ASP A 77 -13.47 -14.33 -17.79
N LEU A 78 -14.69 -14.68 -17.37
CA LEU A 78 -15.55 -15.72 -17.96
C LEU A 78 -17.01 -15.26 -17.92
#